data_AF-A0A2S9DAB6-F1
#
_entry.id   AF-A0A2S9DAB6-F1
#
_cell.length_a   1.000
_cell.length_b   1.000
_cell.length_c   1.000
_cell.angle_alpha   90.00
_cell.angle_beta   90.00
_cell.angle_gamma   90.00
#
_symmetry.space_group_name_H-M   'P 1'
#
loop_
_entity.id
_entity.type
_entity.pdbx_description
1 polymer ?
#
loop_
_entity_poly.entity_id
_entity_poly.type
_entity_poly.pdbx_seq_one_letter_code
_entity_poly.pdbx_strand_id
1 'polypeptide(L)'
;MSLTPDSATERTTTVVIGAGLSGLAVASELSRYGVGSIVVDGFGALSASGPPVHTGMLQRTDSADPAAMQERNEILRHLRNYAASHHLDVRNTTRAVRLDFLGSDPSRQIGYGLVASMTTAGLRTGLHASGPLESNPRQWAVHTAHGVLLADHVVVTRCAQSQLRRMLAELGIAVGQNLAAAMRAVGMHLVGVGDLITPSPKEVLRQAKAVGQAISTKVALPPGPGIAIA
;
A
#
# COMPACT_ATOMS: atom_id res chain seq x y z
N MET A 1 -5.52 -37.20 -11.71
CA MET A 1 -4.40 -36.51 -11.04
C MET A 1 -4.62 -35.02 -11.22
N SER A 2 -5.18 -34.36 -10.22
CA SER A 2 -5.44 -32.91 -10.24
C SER A 2 -4.32 -32.24 -9.45
N LEU A 3 -3.36 -31.63 -10.15
CA LEU A 3 -2.38 -30.74 -9.54
C LEU A 3 -3.16 -29.50 -9.09
N THR A 4 -3.43 -29.40 -7.78
CA THR A 4 -3.71 -28.11 -7.17
C THR A 4 -2.51 -27.21 -7.47
N PRO A 5 -2.64 -26.11 -8.22
CA PRO A 5 -1.51 -25.22 -8.42
C PRO A 5 -1.13 -24.71 -7.04
N ASP A 6 0.12 -24.95 -6.65
CA ASP A 6 0.72 -24.34 -5.47
C ASP A 6 0.34 -22.87 -5.46
N SER A 7 -0.13 -22.40 -4.31
CA SER A 7 -0.49 -21.00 -4.09
C SER A 7 0.76 -20.15 -4.32
N ALA A 8 1.00 -19.76 -5.58
CA ALA A 8 2.27 -19.20 -6.01
C ALA A 8 2.50 -17.91 -5.23
N THR A 9 3.51 -17.94 -4.37
CA THR A 9 3.96 -16.75 -3.67
C THR A 9 4.92 -16.03 -4.58
N GLU A 10 4.56 -14.83 -4.99
CA GLU A 10 5.36 -13.99 -5.87
C GLU A 10 5.83 -12.76 -5.09
N ARG A 11 7.07 -12.32 -5.32
CA ARG A 11 7.67 -11.19 -4.60
C ARG A 11 7.90 -10.03 -5.54
N THR A 12 7.50 -8.83 -5.10
CA THR A 12 7.74 -7.57 -5.80
C THR A 12 8.10 -6.47 -4.79
N THR A 13 8.61 -5.34 -5.25
CA THR A 13 8.90 -4.21 -4.36
C THR A 13 7.61 -3.52 -3.91
N THR A 14 6.68 -3.30 -4.84
CA THR A 14 5.44 -2.57 -4.57
C THR A 14 4.22 -3.27 -5.18
N VAL A 15 3.14 -3.43 -4.41
CA VAL A 15 1.82 -3.77 -4.97
C VAL A 15 0.93 -2.54 -4.98
N VAL A 16 0.32 -2.23 -6.12
CA VAL A 16 -0.66 -1.15 -6.26
C VAL A 16 -2.05 -1.75 -6.40
N ILE A 17 -2.95 -1.38 -5.49
CA ILE A 17 -4.30 -1.92 -5.42
C ILE A 17 -5.26 -0.94 -6.11
N GLY A 18 -5.74 -1.31 -7.29
CA GLY A 18 -6.73 -0.62 -8.12
C GLY A 18 -6.17 -0.12 -9.46
N ALA A 19 -6.57 -0.73 -10.59
CA ALA A 19 -6.14 -0.38 -11.95
C ALA A 19 -6.85 0.85 -12.58
N GLY A 20 -7.25 1.82 -11.74
CA GLY A 20 -7.89 3.07 -12.18
C GLY A 20 -6.88 4.21 -12.38
N LEU A 21 -7.39 5.45 -12.49
CA LEU A 21 -6.58 6.67 -12.63
C LEU A 21 -5.43 6.73 -11.60
N SER A 22 -5.76 6.60 -10.31
CA SER A 22 -4.79 6.69 -9.22
C SER A 22 -3.74 5.59 -9.28
N GLY A 23 -4.12 4.34 -9.51
CA GLY A 23 -3.18 3.23 -9.50
C GLY A 23 -2.25 3.23 -10.71
N LEU A 24 -2.77 3.54 -11.91
CA LEU A 24 -1.92 3.66 -13.09
C LEU A 24 -1.01 4.90 -13.02
N ALA A 25 -1.45 5.99 -12.40
CA ALA A 25 -0.59 7.15 -12.15
C ALA A 25 0.57 6.78 -11.23
N VAL A 26 0.29 6.08 -10.12
CA VAL A 26 1.33 5.59 -9.20
C VAL A 26 2.28 4.63 -9.90
N ALA A 27 1.76 3.62 -10.60
CA ALA A 27 2.58 2.63 -11.30
C ALA A 27 3.49 3.27 -12.36
N SER A 28 2.98 4.30 -13.06
CA SER A 28 3.78 5.07 -14.02
C SER A 28 4.91 5.83 -13.34
N GLU A 29 4.66 6.47 -12.19
CA GLU A 29 5.71 7.16 -11.42
C GLU A 29 6.74 6.16 -10.86
N LEU A 30 6.30 5.02 -10.32
CA LEU A 30 7.20 3.96 -9.84
C LEU A 30 8.11 3.45 -10.96
N SER A 31 7.56 3.21 -12.15
CA SER A 31 8.32 2.81 -13.34
C SER A 31 9.37 3.85 -13.74
N ARG A 32 9.04 5.15 -13.71
CA ARG A 32 10.01 6.23 -13.98
C ARG A 32 11.17 6.26 -12.99
N TYR A 33 10.94 5.83 -11.75
CA TYR A 33 11.97 5.71 -10.72
C TYR A 33 12.66 4.34 -10.71
N GLY A 34 12.35 3.44 -11.65
CA GLY A 34 12.92 2.09 -11.70
C GLY A 34 12.44 1.16 -10.58
N VAL A 35 11.31 1.47 -9.93
CA VAL A 35 10.75 0.64 -8.85
C VAL A 35 9.81 -0.40 -9.44
N GLY A 36 10.08 -1.68 -9.16
CA GLY A 36 9.22 -2.80 -9.55
C GLY A 36 7.84 -2.69 -8.91
N SER A 37 6.77 -2.84 -9.71
CA SER A 37 5.42 -2.83 -9.18
C SER A 37 4.46 -3.76 -9.92
N ILE A 38 3.52 -4.34 -9.19
CA ILE A 38 2.39 -5.11 -9.72
C ILE A 38 1.10 -4.36 -9.40
N VAL A 39 0.31 -4.03 -10.41
CA VAL A 39 -1.02 -3.42 -10.24
C VAL A 39 -2.08 -4.52 -10.27
N VAL A 40 -2.88 -4.62 -9.21
CA VAL A 40 -3.99 -5.57 -9.11
C VAL A 40 -5.33 -4.84 -9.09
N ASP A 41 -6.42 -5.54 -9.41
CA ASP A 41 -7.76 -4.98 -9.20
C ASP A 41 -8.03 -4.77 -7.70
N GLY A 42 -8.79 -3.71 -7.39
CA GLY A 42 -9.03 -3.28 -6.02
C GLY A 42 -9.86 -4.29 -5.20
N PHE A 43 -9.82 -4.13 -3.88
CA PHE A 43 -10.85 -4.70 -3.00
C PHE A 43 -12.19 -4.19 -3.51
N GLY A 44 -13.11 -5.08 -3.87
CA GLY A 44 -14.34 -4.68 -4.55
C GLY A 44 -15.09 -3.57 -3.81
N ALA A 45 -15.02 -2.33 -4.32
CA ALA A 45 -16.15 -1.43 -4.24
C ALA A 45 -16.89 -1.65 -5.55
N LEU A 46 -18.05 -2.31 -5.45
CA LEU A 46 -19.13 -2.38 -6.41
C LEU A 46 -18.80 -1.67 -7.72
N SER A 47 -18.65 -2.43 -8.81
CA SER A 47 -19.16 -1.98 -10.10
C SER A 47 -20.43 -1.16 -9.82
N ALA A 48 -20.52 0.04 -10.37
CA ALA A 48 -21.70 0.88 -10.30
C ALA A 48 -22.88 0.25 -11.09
N SER A 49 -23.15 -1.04 -10.88
CA SER A 49 -24.17 -1.87 -11.50
C SER A 49 -24.86 -2.81 -10.51
N GLY A 50 -24.78 -2.57 -9.20
CA GLY A 50 -25.51 -3.31 -8.16
C GLY A 50 -26.40 -2.39 -7.32
N PRO A 51 -27.55 -2.86 -6.81
CA PRO A 51 -28.48 -2.03 -6.05
C PRO A 51 -27.82 -1.54 -4.75
N PRO A 52 -28.12 -0.30 -4.32
CA PRO A 52 -27.38 0.36 -3.24
C PRO A 52 -27.72 -0.29 -1.89
N VAL A 53 -26.71 -0.82 -1.20
CA VAL A 53 -26.85 -1.23 0.19
C VAL A 53 -26.78 0.02 1.07
N HIS A 54 -27.97 0.44 1.52
CA HIS A 54 -28.29 1.33 2.65
C HIS A 54 -27.12 1.86 3.52
N THR A 55 -26.42 2.88 3.03
CA THR A 55 -25.95 3.99 3.87
C THR A 55 -26.57 5.27 3.33
N GLY A 56 -27.73 5.62 3.86
CA GLY A 56 -28.43 6.85 3.53
C GLY A 56 -27.61 8.09 3.91
N MET A 57 -27.79 9.16 3.12
CA MET A 57 -27.46 10.55 3.43
C MET A 57 -26.04 11.11 3.18
N LEU A 58 -25.23 10.53 2.29
CA LEU A 58 -24.23 11.36 1.60
C LEU A 58 -24.60 11.45 0.14
N GLN A 59 -25.18 12.60 -0.19
CA GLN A 59 -25.61 13.03 -1.51
C GLN A 59 -24.67 12.51 -2.59
N ARG A 60 -25.20 11.70 -3.52
CA ARG A 60 -24.73 11.74 -4.90
C ARG A 60 -24.95 13.18 -5.34
N THR A 61 -23.95 14.04 -5.24
CA THR A 61 -23.98 15.32 -5.93
C THR A 61 -23.79 15.02 -7.41
N ASP A 62 -24.93 14.85 -8.07
CA ASP A 62 -25.12 15.05 -9.50
C ASP A 62 -24.57 16.42 -9.90
N SER A 63 -23.30 16.44 -10.29
CA SER A 63 -22.71 17.27 -11.36
C SER A 63 -21.18 17.19 -11.27
N ALA A 64 -20.62 16.01 -11.54
CA ALA A 64 -19.25 15.97 -11.98
C ALA A 64 -19.20 16.71 -13.33
N ASP A 65 -18.66 17.92 -13.32
CA ASP A 65 -18.46 18.76 -14.50
C ASP A 65 -18.01 17.90 -15.70
N PRO A 66 -18.75 17.90 -16.83
CA PRO A 66 -18.42 17.08 -17.99
C PRO A 66 -16.98 17.35 -18.48
N ALA A 67 -16.47 18.58 -18.34
CA ALA A 67 -15.09 18.90 -18.68
C ALA A 67 -14.08 18.18 -17.77
N ALA A 68 -14.34 18.16 -16.46
CA ALA A 68 -13.50 17.42 -15.49
C ALA A 68 -13.56 15.90 -15.72
N MET A 69 -14.71 15.36 -16.13
CA MET A 69 -14.85 13.95 -16.50
C MET A 69 -14.09 13.62 -17.78
N GLN A 70 -14.13 14.52 -18.76
CA GLN A 70 -13.37 14.39 -20.00
C GLN A 70 -11.85 14.42 -19.72
N GLU A 71 -11.35 15.41 -18.96
CA GLU A 71 -9.95 15.50 -18.54
C GLU A 71 -9.50 14.20 -17.85
N ARG A 72 -10.32 13.68 -16.93
CA ARG A 72 -10.07 12.41 -16.25
C ARG A 72 -9.94 11.24 -17.22
N ASN A 73 -10.83 11.14 -18.21
CA ASN A 73 -10.83 10.06 -19.19
C ASN A 73 -9.62 10.15 -20.14
N GLU A 74 -9.25 11.36 -20.54
CA GLU A 74 -8.06 11.62 -21.35
C GLU A 74 -6.78 11.21 -20.61
N ILE A 75 -6.63 11.64 -19.35
CA ILE A 75 -5.50 11.24 -18.51
C ILE A 75 -5.47 9.72 -18.33
N LEU A 76 -6.60 9.09 -18.03
CA LEU A 76 -6.67 7.64 -17.87
C LEU A 76 -6.28 6.90 -19.16
N ARG A 77 -6.70 7.40 -20.32
CA ARG A 77 -6.28 6.88 -21.63
C ARG A 77 -4.77 7.00 -21.81
N HIS A 78 -4.17 8.15 -21.49
CA HIS A 78 -2.73 8.34 -21.54
C HIS A 78 -1.97 7.40 -20.59
N LEU A 79 -2.47 7.19 -19.38
CA LEU A 79 -1.88 6.27 -18.42
C LEU A 79 -1.95 4.80 -18.87
N ARG A 80 -3.05 4.38 -19.50
CA ARG A 80 -3.16 3.04 -20.10
C ARG A 80 -2.19 2.84 -21.25
N ASN A 81 -2.06 3.85 -22.12
CA ASN A 81 -1.09 3.81 -23.21
C ASN A 81 0.34 3.75 -22.66
N TYR A 82 0.67 4.55 -21.65
CA TYR A 82 1.96 4.52 -20.98
C TYR A 82 2.24 3.13 -20.40
N ALA A 83 1.26 2.55 -19.70
CA ALA A 83 1.37 1.23 -19.09
C ALA A 83 1.68 0.14 -20.12
N ALA A 84 0.98 0.16 -21.26
CA ALA A 84 1.23 -0.77 -22.36
C ALA A 84 2.62 -0.55 -23.00
N SER A 85 3.00 0.70 -23.28
CA SER A 85 4.30 1.01 -23.91
C SER A 85 5.50 0.69 -23.02
N HIS A 86 5.35 0.75 -21.70
CA HIS A 86 6.43 0.49 -20.73
C HIS A 86 6.31 -0.90 -20.08
N HIS A 87 5.41 -1.75 -20.58
CA HIS A 87 5.20 -3.12 -20.09
C HIS A 87 4.99 -3.19 -18.56
N LEU A 88 4.18 -2.28 -18.02
CA LEU A 88 3.84 -2.33 -16.59
C LEU A 88 3.03 -3.60 -16.31
N ASP A 89 3.34 -4.27 -15.21
CA ASP A 89 2.59 -5.45 -14.77
C ASP A 89 1.23 -5.02 -14.20
N VAL A 90 0.20 -5.03 -15.06
CA VAL A 90 -1.18 -4.67 -14.72
C VAL A 90 -2.09 -5.88 -14.85
N ARG A 91 -2.49 -6.44 -13.72
CA ARG A 91 -3.32 -7.65 -13.60
C ARG A 91 -4.78 -7.28 -13.35
N ASN A 92 -5.45 -6.82 -14.41
CA ASN A 92 -6.84 -6.36 -14.37
C ASN A 92 -7.88 -7.44 -13.99
N THR A 93 -7.55 -8.73 -14.09
CA THR A 93 -8.39 -9.86 -13.66
C THR A 93 -8.04 -10.38 -12.27
N THR A 94 -6.91 -9.95 -11.70
CA THR A 94 -6.44 -10.40 -10.38
C THR A 94 -6.94 -9.46 -9.32
N ARG A 95 -7.96 -9.89 -8.56
CA ARG A 95 -8.52 -9.12 -7.45
C ARG A 95 -7.71 -9.31 -6.16
N ALA A 96 -7.39 -8.21 -5.48
CA ALA A 96 -6.94 -8.26 -4.09
C ALA A 96 -8.13 -8.64 -3.18
N VAL A 97 -7.99 -9.72 -2.41
CA VAL A 97 -9.05 -10.24 -1.53
C VAL A 97 -8.77 -9.98 -0.05
N ARG A 98 -7.50 -10.00 0.36
CA ARG A 98 -7.07 -9.75 1.74
C ARG A 98 -5.70 -9.10 1.75
N LEU A 99 -5.43 -8.30 2.78
CA LEU A 99 -4.16 -7.64 3.01
C LEU A 99 -3.69 -7.94 4.42
N ASP A 100 -2.55 -8.62 4.54
CA ASP A 100 -1.95 -8.95 5.83
C ASP A 100 -0.59 -8.24 5.97
N PHE A 101 -0.30 -7.74 7.16
CA PHE A 101 1.00 -7.17 7.50
C PHE A 101 1.86 -8.23 8.18
N LEU A 102 3.03 -8.54 7.60
CA LEU A 102 3.98 -9.55 8.08
C LEU A 102 5.16 -8.95 8.87
N GLY A 103 5.16 -7.63 9.08
CA GLY A 103 6.19 -6.98 9.89
C GLY A 103 5.94 -7.12 11.39
N SER A 104 6.97 -6.83 12.19
CA SER A 104 6.82 -6.71 13.64
C SER A 104 5.81 -5.59 13.97
N ASP A 105 4.89 -5.91 14.87
CA ASP A 105 3.74 -5.10 15.26
C ASP A 105 4.12 -3.60 15.49
N PRO A 106 3.57 -2.64 14.71
CA PRO A 106 3.87 -1.22 14.89
C PRO A 106 3.46 -0.70 16.27
N SER A 107 2.51 -1.37 16.93
CA SER A 107 2.05 -1.06 18.30
C SER A 107 3.16 -1.25 19.33
N ARG A 108 4.07 -2.20 19.12
CA ARG A 108 5.21 -2.45 20.02
C ARG A 108 6.30 -1.38 19.91
N GLN A 109 6.41 -0.69 18.78
CA GLN A 109 7.40 0.37 18.58
C GLN A 109 6.88 1.76 18.95
N ILE A 110 5.57 2.00 18.87
CA ILE A 110 4.97 3.29 19.29
C ILE A 110 4.74 3.33 20.82
N GLY A 111 4.71 2.18 21.50
CA GLY A 111 4.43 2.07 22.95
C GLY A 111 5.63 1.97 23.91
N TYR A 112 6.86 1.73 23.44
CA TYR A 112 8.04 1.53 24.32
C TYR A 112 9.31 2.22 23.80
N GLY A 113 9.18 3.47 23.36
CA GLY A 113 10.32 4.30 22.92
C GLY A 113 11.04 5.09 24.02
N LEU A 114 10.57 5.06 25.26
CA LEU A 114 11.27 5.60 26.42
C LEU A 114 11.22 4.56 27.54
N VAL A 115 12.35 4.29 28.19
CA VAL A 115 12.57 3.32 29.29
C VAL A 115 13.05 1.92 28.87
N ALA A 116 14.21 1.88 28.21
CA ALA A 116 15.23 0.85 28.41
C ALA A 116 16.58 1.51 28.08
N SER A 117 17.62 1.55 28.90
CA SER A 117 17.86 1.05 30.24
C SER A 117 19.08 1.84 30.73
N MET A 118 18.92 2.69 31.74
CA MET A 118 20.02 3.07 32.62
C MET A 118 19.74 2.39 33.95
N THR A 119 20.14 1.13 34.07
CA THR A 119 20.38 0.56 35.39
C THR A 119 21.59 -0.36 35.29
N THR A 120 22.68 0.18 35.79
CA THR A 120 23.96 -0.48 36.02
C THR A 120 23.78 -1.65 37.00
N ALA A 121 24.62 -2.68 36.81
CA ALA A 121 24.99 -3.75 37.75
C ALA A 121 24.12 -5.03 37.78
N GLY A 122 24.74 -6.16 37.41
CA GLY A 122 24.23 -7.51 37.66
C GLY A 122 24.94 -8.57 36.83
N LEU A 123 25.72 -9.43 37.47
CA LEU A 123 26.72 -10.35 36.93
C LEU A 123 26.12 -11.73 36.52
N ARG A 124 26.67 -12.35 35.46
CA ARG A 124 26.68 -13.81 35.08
C ARG A 124 25.31 -14.39 34.64
N THR A 125 25.16 -15.36 33.73
CA THR A 125 26.01 -16.46 33.24
C THR A 125 25.40 -16.90 31.89
N GLY A 126 26.21 -17.39 30.93
CA GLY A 126 25.79 -17.58 29.55
C GLY A 126 24.82 -18.74 29.26
N LEU A 127 24.21 -18.67 28.08
CA LEU A 127 24.04 -19.76 27.12
C LEU A 127 23.59 -19.16 25.77
N HIS A 128 24.22 -19.63 24.70
CA HIS A 128 24.08 -19.24 23.31
C HIS A 128 22.64 -18.95 22.85
N ALA A 129 22.40 -17.75 22.33
CA ALA A 129 21.42 -17.52 21.27
C ALA A 129 22.11 -16.70 20.19
N SER A 130 22.57 -17.41 19.16
CA SER A 130 23.25 -16.89 17.98
C SER A 130 22.27 -16.15 17.06
N GLY A 131 22.74 -15.04 16.47
CA GLY A 131 22.17 -14.42 15.27
C GLY A 131 21.76 -12.95 15.50
N PRO A 132 22.18 -12.00 14.64
CA PRO A 132 21.55 -10.68 14.64
C PRO A 132 20.07 -10.92 14.36
N LEU A 133 19.16 -10.29 15.13
CA LEU A 133 17.76 -10.23 14.76
C LEU A 133 17.72 -9.69 13.32
N GLU A 134 17.53 -10.57 12.33
CA GLU A 134 17.02 -10.15 11.04
C GLU A 134 15.73 -9.42 11.37
N SER A 135 15.76 -8.10 11.29
CA SER A 135 14.59 -7.28 11.45
C SER A 135 13.62 -7.76 10.38
N ASN A 136 12.62 -8.54 10.79
CA ASN A 136 11.65 -9.11 9.86
C ASN A 136 11.24 -8.01 8.88
N PRO A 137 11.51 -8.16 7.58
CA PRO A 137 11.25 -7.09 6.63
C PRO A 137 9.78 -6.72 6.77
N ARG A 138 9.49 -5.43 6.96
CA ARG A 138 8.12 -4.93 7.10
C ARG A 138 7.39 -5.15 5.78
N GLN A 139 6.85 -6.34 5.62
CA GLN A 139 6.36 -6.84 4.35
C GLN A 139 4.85 -7.00 4.39
N TRP A 140 4.21 -6.75 3.27
CA TRP A 140 2.78 -6.90 3.05
C TRP A 140 2.53 -8.17 2.24
N ALA A 141 1.51 -8.92 2.63
CA ALA A 141 0.95 -10.02 1.86
C ALA A 141 -0.39 -9.59 1.25
N VAL A 142 -0.42 -9.44 -0.07
CA VAL A 142 -1.65 -9.20 -0.82
C VAL A 142 -2.17 -10.54 -1.32
N HIS A 143 -3.22 -11.03 -0.70
CA HIS A 143 -3.88 -12.25 -1.13
C HIS A 143 -4.72 -11.96 -2.36
N THR A 144 -4.63 -12.85 -3.35
CA THR A 144 -5.39 -12.81 -4.58
C THR A 144 -6.01 -14.18 -4.86
N ALA A 145 -6.90 -14.26 -5.85
CA ALA A 145 -7.44 -15.56 -6.29
C ALA A 145 -6.37 -16.52 -6.85
N HIS A 146 -5.18 -16.01 -7.19
CA HIS A 146 -4.10 -16.77 -7.84
C HIS A 146 -2.91 -17.07 -6.93
N GLY A 147 -2.96 -16.64 -5.65
CA GLY A 147 -1.84 -16.76 -4.73
C GLY A 147 -1.58 -15.48 -3.95
N VAL A 148 -0.36 -15.33 -3.43
CA VAL A 148 0.02 -14.23 -2.54
C VAL A 148 1.11 -13.40 -3.20
N LEU A 149 0.90 -12.08 -3.25
CA LEU A 149 1.94 -11.13 -3.65
C LEU A 149 2.58 -10.54 -2.39
N LEU A 150 3.86 -10.81 -2.20
CA LEU A 150 4.68 -10.23 -1.13
C LEU A 150 5.33 -8.93 -1.61
N ALA A 151 5.17 -7.86 -0.84
CA ALA A 151 5.78 -6.57 -1.17
C ALA A 151 6.18 -5.73 0.04
N ASP A 152 7.27 -4.98 -0.10
CA ASP A 152 7.75 -4.06 0.96
C ASP A 152 6.85 -2.81 1.04
N HIS A 153 6.21 -2.46 -0.08
CA HIS A 153 5.28 -1.34 -0.18
C HIS A 153 3.93 -1.77 -0.74
N VAL A 154 2.85 -1.24 -0.16
CA VAL A 154 1.50 -1.36 -0.73
C VAL A 154 0.90 0.02 -0.95
N VAL A 155 0.35 0.26 -2.14
CA VAL A 155 -0.38 1.51 -2.45
C VAL A 155 -1.85 1.19 -2.58
N VAL A 156 -2.66 1.72 -1.67
CA VAL A 156 -4.12 1.54 -1.69
C VAL A 156 -4.76 2.74 -2.38
N THR A 157 -5.52 2.48 -3.42
CA THR A 157 -6.23 3.51 -4.19
C THR A 157 -7.74 3.40 -4.04
N ARG A 158 -8.44 4.55 -4.04
CA ARG A 158 -9.92 4.64 -3.96
C ARG A 158 -10.59 3.76 -2.89
N CYS A 159 -10.02 3.67 -1.69
CA CYS A 159 -10.73 3.06 -0.56
C CYS A 159 -11.66 4.07 0.12
N ALA A 160 -12.88 3.63 0.47
CA ALA A 160 -13.75 4.46 1.30
C ALA A 160 -13.12 4.62 2.69
N GLN A 161 -13.31 5.79 3.34
CA GLN A 161 -12.73 6.04 4.66
C GLN A 161 -13.17 5.01 5.70
N SER A 162 -14.42 4.53 5.62
CA SER A 162 -14.97 3.46 6.45
C SER A 162 -14.30 2.10 6.22
N GLN A 163 -13.97 1.77 4.97
CA GLN A 163 -13.23 0.55 4.61
C GLN A 163 -11.79 0.63 5.09
N LEU A 164 -11.13 1.77 4.91
CA LEU A 164 -9.79 2.01 5.45
C LEU A 164 -9.78 1.87 6.97
N ARG A 165 -10.70 2.54 7.67
CA ARG A 165 -10.81 2.44 9.14
C ARG A 165 -11.05 1.00 9.61
N ARG A 166 -11.88 0.23 8.91
CA ARG A 166 -12.13 -1.18 9.21
C ARG A 166 -10.87 -2.03 9.01
N MET A 167 -10.21 -1.89 7.87
CA MET A 167 -8.96 -2.59 7.58
C MET A 167 -7.87 -2.26 8.61
N LEU A 168 -7.77 -1.00 9.03
CA LEU A 168 -6.82 -0.58 10.06
C LEU A 168 -7.14 -1.17 11.43
N ALA A 169 -8.42 -1.24 11.79
CA ALA A 169 -8.87 -1.88 13.02
C ALA A 169 -8.56 -3.39 13.00
N GLU A 170 -8.75 -4.05 11.86
CA GLU A 170 -8.38 -5.47 11.66
C GLU A 170 -6.87 -5.69 11.78
N LEU A 171 -6.06 -4.72 11.36
CA LEU A 171 -4.60 -4.73 11.52
C LEU A 171 -4.13 -4.33 12.94
N GLY A 172 -5.04 -4.02 13.87
CA GLY A 172 -4.70 -3.59 15.23
C GLY A 172 -4.09 -2.18 15.33
N ILE A 173 -4.17 -1.38 14.26
CA ILE A 173 -3.57 -0.04 14.22
C ILE A 173 -4.56 0.98 14.80
N ALA A 174 -4.23 1.52 15.98
CA ALA A 174 -5.01 2.59 16.60
C ALA A 174 -4.97 3.87 15.74
N VAL A 175 -6.15 4.36 15.33
CA VAL A 175 -6.30 5.56 14.50
C VAL A 175 -6.11 6.81 15.36
N GLY A 176 -4.87 7.25 15.53
CA GLY A 176 -4.52 8.52 16.18
C GLY A 176 -4.50 9.72 15.23
N GLN A 177 -4.11 10.89 15.73
CA GLN A 177 -3.73 11.99 14.86
C GLN A 177 -2.50 11.57 14.03
N ASN A 178 -2.54 11.83 12.71
CA ASN A 178 -1.48 11.48 11.76
C ASN A 178 -1.42 10.01 11.27
N LEU A 179 -2.58 9.39 11.08
CA LEU A 179 -2.73 8.07 10.45
C LEU A 179 -1.92 7.89 9.16
N ALA A 180 -1.92 8.88 8.26
CA ALA A 180 -1.21 8.79 6.98
C ALA A 180 0.32 8.67 7.15
N ALA A 181 0.90 9.28 8.19
CA ALA A 181 2.32 9.10 8.50
C ALA A 181 2.59 7.73 9.11
N ALA A 182 1.73 7.25 10.01
CA ALA A 182 1.83 5.91 10.58
C ALA A 182 1.78 4.82 9.49
N MET A 183 0.84 4.93 8.55
CA MET A 183 0.75 4.02 7.40
C MET A 183 2.00 4.08 6.51
N ARG A 184 2.51 5.28 6.23
CA ARG A 184 3.74 5.45 5.44
C ARG A 184 4.96 4.84 6.15
N ALA A 185 5.00 4.85 7.49
CA ALA A 185 6.07 4.25 8.26
C ALA A 185 6.09 2.71 8.12
N VAL A 186 4.93 2.07 7.99
CA VAL A 186 4.79 0.62 7.77
C VAL A 186 4.79 0.22 6.29
N GLY A 187 5.04 1.15 5.37
CA GLY A 187 5.11 0.86 3.93
C GLY A 187 3.77 0.90 3.19
N MET A 188 2.68 1.35 3.83
CA MET A 188 1.40 1.59 3.16
C MET A 188 1.25 3.05 2.73
N HIS A 189 0.90 3.26 1.47
CA HIS A 189 0.67 4.58 0.88
C HIS A 189 -0.77 4.70 0.39
N LEU A 190 -1.39 5.86 0.60
CA LEU A 190 -2.77 6.13 0.21
C LEU A 190 -2.80 7.17 -0.92
N VAL A 191 -3.53 6.88 -2.00
CA VAL A 191 -3.70 7.80 -3.13
C VAL A 191 -5.17 7.89 -3.54
N GLY A 192 -5.68 9.11 -3.59
CA GLY A 192 -7.09 9.39 -3.85
C GLY A 192 -8.01 8.90 -2.74
N VAL A 193 -7.57 8.96 -1.48
CA VAL A 193 -8.30 8.58 -0.27
C VAL A 193 -8.43 9.81 0.62
N GLY A 194 -9.64 10.23 1.01
CA GLY A 194 -9.87 11.40 1.87
C GLY A 194 -11.32 11.90 1.91
N ASP A 195 -11.59 12.90 2.75
CA ASP A 195 -12.94 13.48 3.01
C ASP A 195 -13.53 14.28 1.83
N LEU A 196 -12.80 14.43 0.71
CA LEU A 196 -13.31 15.05 -0.51
C LEU A 196 -14.14 14.06 -1.33
N ILE A 197 -15.32 14.52 -1.77
CA ILE A 197 -16.33 13.74 -2.50
C ILE A 197 -15.78 13.10 -3.79
N THR A 198 -14.70 13.60 -4.38
CA THR A 198 -13.80 12.88 -5.33
C THR A 198 -12.57 13.77 -5.56
N PRO A 199 -11.32 13.28 -5.43
CA PRO A 199 -10.13 14.09 -5.69
C PRO A 199 -10.03 14.48 -7.18
N SER A 200 -9.56 15.70 -7.46
CA SER A 200 -9.35 16.15 -8.83
C SER A 200 -8.23 15.34 -9.52
N PRO A 201 -8.23 15.21 -10.86
CA PRO A 201 -7.18 14.49 -11.57
C PRO A 201 -5.77 15.03 -11.25
N LYS A 202 -5.63 16.35 -11.17
CA LYS A 202 -4.36 17.01 -10.82
C LYS A 202 -3.87 16.64 -9.42
N GLU A 203 -4.77 16.57 -8.44
CA GLU A 203 -4.41 16.17 -7.08
C GLU A 203 -4.00 14.68 -7.03
N VAL A 204 -4.69 13.81 -7.77
CA VAL A 204 -4.30 12.39 -7.90
C VAL A 204 -2.90 12.26 -8.48
N LEU A 205 -2.58 13.00 -9.56
CA LEU A 205 -1.25 12.99 -10.16
C LEU A 205 -0.18 13.53 -9.20
N ARG A 206 -0.48 14.61 -8.46
CA ARG A 206 0.42 15.17 -7.44
C ARG A 206 0.71 14.15 -6.33
N GLN A 207 -0.31 13.47 -5.83
CA GLN A 207 -0.17 12.41 -4.83
C GLN A 207 0.62 11.22 -5.37
N ALA A 208 0.35 10.79 -6.59
CA ALA A 208 1.09 9.70 -7.24
C ALA A 208 2.58 10.01 -7.35
N LYS A 209 2.94 11.23 -7.76
CA LYS A 209 4.34 11.69 -7.82
C LYS A 209 5.01 11.68 -6.45
N ALA A 210 4.33 12.22 -5.43
CA ALA A 210 4.85 12.23 -4.06
C ALA A 210 5.06 10.80 -3.51
N VAL A 211 4.15 9.87 -3.83
CA VAL A 211 4.26 8.46 -3.42
C VAL A 211 5.40 7.77 -4.17
N GLY A 212 5.50 7.93 -5.48
CA GLY A 212 6.59 7.36 -6.30
C GLY A 212 7.97 7.80 -5.79
N GLN A 213 8.13 9.10 -5.51
CA GLN A 213 9.37 9.65 -4.96
C GLN A 213 9.67 9.12 -3.54
N ALA A 214 8.65 9.02 -2.68
CA ALA A 214 8.83 8.52 -1.31
C ALA A 214 9.23 7.05 -1.28
N ILE A 215 8.68 6.23 -2.18
CA ILE A 215 9.04 4.81 -2.31
C ILE A 215 10.43 4.68 -2.92
N SER A 216 10.73 5.39 -4.01
CA SER A 216 12.05 5.29 -4.66
C SER A 216 13.20 5.67 -3.73
N THR A 217 13.00 6.69 -2.89
CA THR A 217 13.99 7.08 -1.87
C THR A 217 14.27 5.94 -0.88
N LYS A 218 13.25 5.16 -0.50
CA LYS A 218 13.40 4.02 0.42
C LYS A 218 14.03 2.80 -0.24
N VAL A 219 13.75 2.58 -1.53
CA VAL A 219 14.31 1.46 -2.32
C VAL A 219 15.76 1.72 -2.71
N ALA A 220 16.14 2.98 -2.96
CA ALA A 220 17.50 3.37 -3.31
C ALA A 220 18.47 3.37 -2.12
N LEU A 221 17.98 3.37 -0.88
CA LEU A 221 18.80 3.23 0.30
C LEU A 221 19.14 1.74 0.50
N PRO A 222 20.42 1.33 0.52
CA PRO A 222 20.77 -0.02 0.97
C PRO A 222 20.27 -0.23 2.41
N PRO A 223 19.88 -1.46 2.81
CA PRO A 223 19.65 -1.75 4.22
C PRO A 223 20.92 -1.35 4.97
N GLY A 224 20.81 -0.29 5.78
CA GLY A 224 21.99 0.37 6.35
C GLY A 224 22.87 -0.63 7.10
N PRO A 225 24.21 -0.51 7.03
CA PRO A 225 25.09 -1.35 7.83
C PRO A 225 24.75 -1.08 9.30
N GLY A 226 24.42 -2.16 10.02
CA GLY A 226 24.37 -2.12 11.48
C GLY A 226 25.69 -1.54 11.97
N ILE A 227 25.62 -0.42 12.69
CA ILE A 227 26.79 0.27 13.20
C ILE A 227 27.42 -0.67 14.25
N ALA A 228 28.41 -1.44 13.81
CA ALA A 228 29.35 -2.11 14.68
C ALA A 228 30.23 -1.01 15.29
N ILE A 229 29.96 -0.70 16.55
CA ILE A 229 30.83 0.14 17.37
C ILE A 229 32.00 -0.76 17.78
N ALA A 230 33.20 -0.36 17.35
CA ALA A 230 34.47 -0.97 17.76
C ALA A 230 34.78 -0.68 19.24
#